data_AF-A0A949GZK1-F1
#
_entry.id   AF-A0A949GZK1-F1
#
_cell.length_a   1.000
_cell.length_b   1.000
_cell.length_c   1.000
_cell.angle_alpha   90.00
_cell.angle_beta   90.00
_cell.angle_gamma   90.00
#
_symmetry.space_group_name_H-M   'P 1'
#
loop_
_entity.id
_entity.type
_entity.pdbx_description
1 polymer ?
#
loop_
_entity_poly.entity_id
_entity_poly.type
_entity_poly.pdbx_seq_one_letter_code
_entity_poly.pdbx_strand_id
1 'polypeptide(L)'
;MHMNKIIVSLVGVVALAGVALGMYYAVSAGIFSPAPREEIVYVLESVKDGTYTGTLPSLDHRIGPSTLPEEARAAFDAKARENQQRLARVPYDGNEWMNLALHYKSGNDTKAAEEVWNFIVAVTPSNVTAINNLGRLYHYDYKDFPKAEEFFRQALAANPDRPEAYIELFDLYRYSYKKDTTAAVDILTEAAERFSDSPNYHALLGVYYRDAGRTGLARIHFEKALSIARKIGDLNSVSTLTSELSRL
;
A
#
# COMPACT_ATOMS: atom_id res chain seq x y z
N MET A 1 31.72 -13.32 -20.77
CA MET A 1 31.09 -12.06 -20.31
C MET A 1 30.42 -11.41 -21.52
N HIS A 2 29.16 -11.75 -21.78
CA HIS A 2 28.36 -11.13 -22.85
C HIS A 2 27.08 -10.63 -22.20
N MET A 3 26.94 -9.31 -22.15
CA MET A 3 25.82 -8.60 -21.54
C MET A 3 24.75 -8.48 -22.62
N ASN A 4 23.71 -9.32 -22.54
CA ASN A 4 22.54 -9.20 -23.40
C ASN A 4 21.76 -7.93 -23.01
N LYS A 5 21.95 -6.85 -23.78
CA LYS A 5 21.08 -5.67 -23.71
C LYS A 5 19.79 -6.01 -24.46
N ILE A 6 18.67 -6.11 -23.75
CA ILE A 6 17.34 -6.32 -24.35
C ILE A 6 16.49 -5.08 -24.04
N ILE A 7 15.89 -4.53 -25.10
CA ILE A 7 15.12 -3.29 -25.12
C ILE A 7 13.71 -3.57 -24.58
N VAL A 8 13.33 -2.95 -23.47
CA VAL A 8 11.93 -2.92 -23.00
C VAL A 8 11.28 -1.65 -23.56
N SER A 9 10.10 -1.79 -24.17
CA SER A 9 9.51 -0.78 -25.05
C SER A 9 9.10 0.52 -24.37
N LEU A 10 9.25 1.62 -25.12
CA LEU A 10 9.03 3.06 -24.90
C LEU A 10 7.78 3.54 -24.11
N VAL A 11 6.87 2.67 -23.68
CA VAL A 11 5.58 3.07 -23.09
C VAL A 11 5.72 3.52 -21.62
N GLY A 12 6.76 3.10 -20.91
CA GLY A 12 6.98 3.43 -19.48
C GLY A 12 7.61 4.81 -19.20
N VAL A 13 8.23 5.45 -20.19
CA VAL A 13 9.01 6.70 -19.98
C VAL A 13 8.12 7.91 -19.67
N VAL A 14 6.90 7.93 -20.19
CA VAL A 14 5.95 9.04 -19.95
C VAL A 14 5.32 8.96 -18.55
N ALA A 15 5.15 7.75 -18.00
CA ALA A 15 4.59 7.54 -16.66
C ALA A 15 5.59 7.91 -15.54
N LEU A 16 6.87 7.62 -15.72
CA LEU A 16 7.95 7.99 -14.79
C LEU A 16 8.11 9.51 -14.65
N ALA A 17 8.01 10.26 -15.76
CA ALA A 17 8.08 11.72 -15.72
C ALA A 17 6.87 12.34 -14.99
N GLY A 18 5.67 11.81 -15.17
CA GLY A 18 4.46 12.29 -14.48
C GLY A 18 4.48 12.06 -12.97
N VAL A 19 4.95 10.89 -12.54
CA VAL A 19 5.03 10.50 -11.12
C VAL A 19 6.16 11.25 -10.40
N ALA A 20 7.33 11.40 -11.03
CA ALA A 20 8.44 12.20 -10.49
C ALA A 20 8.08 13.70 -10.39
N LEU A 21 7.37 14.23 -11.39
CA LEU A 21 6.89 15.61 -11.37
C LEU A 21 5.79 15.81 -10.30
N GLY A 22 4.89 14.83 -10.14
CA GLY A 22 3.87 14.82 -9.07
C GLY A 22 4.48 14.79 -7.66
N MET A 23 5.49 13.94 -7.43
CA MET A 23 6.23 13.93 -6.16
C MET A 23 7.02 15.23 -5.93
N TYR A 24 7.62 15.82 -6.97
CA TYR A 24 8.29 17.12 -6.90
C TYR A 24 7.33 18.25 -6.47
N TYR A 25 6.11 18.27 -7.02
CA TYR A 25 5.08 19.23 -6.61
C TYR A 25 4.56 18.97 -5.19
N ALA A 26 4.42 17.71 -4.78
CA ALA A 26 3.98 17.38 -3.42
C ALA A 26 5.03 17.75 -2.33
N VAL A 27 6.32 17.58 -2.63
CA VAL A 27 7.43 18.02 -1.75
C VAL A 27 7.53 19.54 -1.69
N SER A 28 7.39 20.24 -2.82
CA SER A 28 7.41 21.71 -2.85
C SER A 28 6.18 22.37 -2.21
N ALA A 29 5.05 21.65 -2.15
CA ALA A 29 3.86 22.05 -1.41
C ALA A 29 3.92 21.72 0.10
N GLY A 30 5.00 21.10 0.59
CA GLY A 30 5.17 20.74 2.00
C GLY A 30 4.29 19.58 2.48
N ILE A 31 3.73 18.79 1.55
CA ILE A 31 2.84 17.66 1.84
C ILE A 31 3.63 16.43 2.30
N PHE A 32 4.88 16.29 1.83
CA PHE A 32 5.85 15.28 2.28
C PHE A 32 7.09 15.95 2.87
N SER A 33 7.65 15.36 3.93
CA SER A 33 9.09 15.57 4.20
C SER A 33 9.87 14.90 3.08
N PRO A 34 10.93 15.53 2.52
CA PRO A 34 11.72 14.87 1.50
C PRO A 34 12.27 13.58 2.08
N ALA A 35 12.01 12.44 1.43
CA ALA A 35 12.83 11.25 1.64
C ALA A 35 14.31 11.68 1.55
N PRO A 36 15.23 11.06 2.31
CA PRO A 36 16.64 11.38 2.19
C PRO A 36 17.01 11.32 0.71
N ARG A 37 17.52 12.45 0.19
CA ARG A 37 17.79 12.68 -1.25
C ARG A 37 18.55 11.53 -1.91
N GLU A 38 19.24 10.71 -1.13
CA GLU A 38 20.02 9.55 -1.55
C GLU A 38 19.16 8.35 -2.00
N GLU A 39 18.02 8.05 -1.35
CA GLU A 39 17.19 6.88 -1.71
C GLU A 39 16.43 7.06 -3.04
N ILE A 40 15.89 8.26 -3.29
CA ILE A 40 15.21 8.59 -4.55
C ILE A 40 16.22 8.67 -5.72
N VAL A 41 17.44 9.17 -5.47
CA VAL A 41 18.50 9.25 -6.47
C VAL A 41 18.97 7.85 -6.89
N TYR A 42 19.09 6.90 -5.95
CA TYR A 42 19.51 5.53 -6.26
C TYR A 42 18.51 4.80 -7.18
N VAL A 43 17.22 4.98 -6.93
CA VAL A 43 16.14 4.39 -7.75
C VAL A 43 16.13 4.99 -9.16
N LEU A 44 16.32 6.31 -9.30
CA LEU A 44 16.34 6.99 -10.61
C LEU A 44 17.62 6.73 -11.41
N GLU A 45 18.79 6.63 -10.77
CA GLU A 45 20.03 6.22 -11.44
C GLU A 45 19.97 4.76 -11.93
N SER A 46 19.20 3.94 -11.22
CA SER A 46 18.98 2.54 -11.59
C SER A 46 17.97 2.36 -12.71
N VAL A 47 17.31 3.39 -13.26
CA VAL A 47 16.43 3.27 -14.43
C VAL A 47 16.87 4.27 -15.50
N LYS A 48 17.79 3.83 -16.36
CA LYS A 48 18.29 4.64 -17.49
C LYS A 48 17.66 4.17 -18.79
N ASP A 49 17.07 5.08 -19.55
CA ASP A 49 16.43 4.81 -20.84
C ASP A 49 15.35 3.70 -20.79
N GLY A 50 14.59 3.64 -19.69
CA GLY A 50 13.57 2.60 -19.47
C GLY A 50 14.13 1.22 -19.13
N THR A 51 15.44 1.12 -18.88
CA THR A 51 16.11 -0.11 -18.47
C THR A 51 16.54 0.00 -17.01
N TYR A 52 16.11 -0.94 -16.17
CA TYR A 52 16.63 -1.03 -14.82
C TYR A 52 18.09 -1.54 -14.86
N THR A 53 19.04 -0.70 -14.45
CA THR A 53 20.48 -0.98 -14.33
C THR A 53 20.93 -1.23 -12.89
N GLY A 54 20.00 -1.26 -11.94
CA GLY A 54 20.28 -1.61 -10.54
C GLY A 54 20.51 -3.11 -10.34
N THR A 55 20.94 -3.47 -9.14
CA THR A 55 21.12 -4.87 -8.74
C THR A 55 19.77 -5.52 -8.47
N LEU A 56 19.52 -6.70 -9.05
CA LEU A 56 18.34 -7.48 -8.70
C LEU A 56 18.38 -7.88 -7.22
N PRO A 57 17.23 -7.97 -6.53
CA PRO A 57 17.15 -8.58 -5.21
C PRO A 57 17.80 -9.97 -5.19
N SER A 58 18.41 -10.33 -4.06
CA SER A 58 19.02 -11.64 -3.91
C SER A 58 17.97 -12.74 -4.03
N LEU A 59 18.30 -13.81 -4.76
CA LEU A 59 17.50 -15.02 -4.85
C LEU A 59 17.97 -16.09 -3.85
N ASP A 60 18.96 -15.80 -3.00
CA ASP A 60 19.57 -16.81 -2.11
C ASP A 60 18.96 -16.82 -0.69
N HIS A 61 17.91 -16.02 -0.45
CA HIS A 61 17.25 -15.97 0.85
C HIS A 61 16.65 -17.32 1.24
N ARG A 62 16.79 -17.72 2.52
CA ARG A 62 16.22 -18.96 3.04
C ARG A 62 14.71 -18.81 3.16
N ILE A 63 14.02 -19.84 2.72
CA ILE A 63 12.60 -19.81 2.46
C ILE A 63 11.99 -20.81 3.45
N GLY A 64 10.86 -20.46 4.07
CA GLY A 64 10.15 -21.37 4.97
C GLY A 64 10.13 -20.91 6.44
N PRO A 65 8.94 -20.69 7.02
CA PRO A 65 8.81 -20.51 8.46
C PRO A 65 9.35 -21.76 9.17
N SER A 66 10.21 -21.56 10.17
CA SER A 66 10.75 -22.68 10.96
C SER A 66 9.68 -23.46 11.73
N THR A 67 8.47 -22.92 11.80
CA THR A 67 7.31 -23.45 12.53
C THR A 67 6.43 -24.40 11.69
N LEU A 68 6.64 -24.50 10.38
CA LEU A 68 5.86 -25.41 9.53
C LEU A 68 6.32 -26.87 9.69
N PRO A 69 5.40 -27.85 9.56
CA PRO A 69 5.76 -29.25 9.35
C PRO A 69 6.74 -29.41 8.19
N GLU A 70 7.63 -30.40 8.25
CA GLU A 70 8.72 -30.57 7.28
C GLU A 70 8.23 -30.63 5.82
N GLU A 71 7.16 -31.39 5.57
CA GLU A 71 6.56 -31.51 4.23
C GLU A 71 6.00 -30.16 3.72
N ALA A 72 5.32 -29.41 4.59
CA ALA A 72 4.79 -28.09 4.25
C ALA A 72 5.91 -27.07 4.00
N ARG A 73 7.00 -27.12 4.79
CA ARG A 73 8.20 -26.31 4.57
C ARG A 73 8.87 -26.69 3.24
N ALA A 74 9.01 -27.97 2.94
CA ALA A 74 9.61 -28.42 1.68
C ALA A 74 8.81 -27.95 0.45
N ALA A 75 7.47 -28.00 0.52
CA ALA A 75 6.58 -27.50 -0.53
C ALA A 75 6.69 -25.97 -0.68
N PHE A 76 6.76 -25.24 0.43
CA PHE A 76 6.95 -23.80 0.44
C PHE A 76 8.26 -23.38 -0.23
N ASP A 77 9.35 -24.03 0.16
CA ASP A 77 10.68 -23.76 -0.39
C ASP A 77 10.76 -24.14 -1.87
N ALA A 78 10.08 -25.22 -2.27
CA ALA A 78 10.00 -25.62 -3.66
C ALA A 78 9.33 -24.53 -4.51
N LYS A 79 8.25 -23.92 -4.00
CA LYS A 79 7.54 -22.87 -4.74
C LYS A 79 8.39 -21.61 -4.89
N ALA A 80 9.09 -21.19 -3.84
CA ALA A 80 9.95 -20.03 -3.95
C ALA A 80 11.18 -20.29 -4.85
N ARG A 81 11.75 -21.50 -4.82
CA ARG A 81 12.77 -21.92 -5.80
C ARG A 81 12.24 -21.90 -7.23
N GLU A 82 10.99 -22.30 -7.45
CA GLU A 82 10.35 -22.21 -8.77
C GLU A 82 10.28 -20.77 -9.26
N ASN A 83 9.81 -19.84 -8.41
CA ASN A 83 9.76 -18.41 -8.73
C ASN A 83 11.16 -17.89 -9.07
N GLN A 84 12.18 -18.24 -8.28
CA GLN A 84 13.59 -17.85 -8.52
C GLN A 84 14.12 -18.38 -9.86
N GLN A 85 13.82 -19.64 -10.21
CA GLN A 85 14.22 -20.23 -11.49
C GLN A 85 13.54 -19.54 -12.68
N ARG A 86 12.28 -19.11 -12.51
CA ARG A 86 11.57 -18.32 -13.53
C ARG A 86 12.20 -16.95 -13.68
N LEU A 87 12.47 -16.26 -12.57
CA LEU A 87 13.11 -14.95 -12.55
C LEU A 87 14.53 -14.97 -13.15
N ALA A 88 15.29 -16.06 -12.97
CA ALA A 88 16.57 -16.23 -13.64
C ALA A 88 16.47 -16.24 -15.18
N ARG A 89 15.29 -16.60 -15.73
CA ARG A 89 15.02 -16.60 -17.18
C ARG A 89 14.31 -15.33 -17.64
N VAL A 90 13.43 -14.77 -16.81
CA VAL A 90 12.59 -13.60 -17.08
C VAL A 90 12.67 -12.64 -15.89
N PRO A 91 13.79 -11.91 -15.72
CA PRO A 91 14.09 -11.14 -14.50
C PRO A 91 13.24 -9.89 -14.30
N TYR A 92 12.31 -9.58 -15.20
CA TYR A 92 11.45 -8.40 -15.13
C TYR A 92 9.95 -8.75 -15.18
N ASP A 93 9.58 -10.02 -14.92
CA ASP A 93 8.18 -10.38 -14.72
C ASP A 93 7.71 -9.91 -13.34
N GLY A 94 6.92 -8.84 -13.32
CA GLY A 94 6.42 -8.25 -12.08
C GLY A 94 5.52 -9.19 -11.26
N ASN A 95 4.85 -10.14 -11.90
CA ASN A 95 4.01 -11.12 -11.19
C ASN A 95 4.88 -12.13 -10.44
N GLU A 96 5.97 -12.59 -11.03
CA GLU A 96 6.89 -13.53 -10.39
C GLU A 96 7.65 -12.89 -9.22
N TRP A 97 8.05 -11.62 -9.36
CA TRP A 97 8.60 -10.85 -8.24
C TRP A 97 7.57 -10.65 -7.13
N MET A 98 6.31 -10.32 -7.46
CA MET A 98 5.25 -10.19 -6.46
C MET A 98 5.02 -11.52 -5.73
N ASN A 99 4.95 -12.63 -6.47
CA ASN A 99 4.81 -13.97 -5.89
C ASN A 99 5.98 -14.31 -4.97
N LEU A 100 7.22 -13.99 -5.36
CA LEU A 100 8.40 -14.22 -4.54
C LEU A 100 8.37 -13.40 -3.24
N ALA A 101 8.00 -12.12 -3.31
CA ALA A 101 7.87 -11.27 -2.11
C ALA A 101 6.82 -11.81 -1.13
N LEU A 102 5.67 -12.25 -1.65
CA LEU A 102 4.61 -12.87 -0.83
C LEU A 102 5.09 -14.18 -0.18
N HIS A 103 5.91 -14.97 -0.88
CA HIS A 103 6.57 -16.14 -0.29
C HIS A 103 7.55 -15.72 0.81
N TYR A 104 8.43 -14.75 0.59
CA TYR A 104 9.32 -14.29 1.65
C TYR A 104 8.56 -13.77 2.88
N LYS A 105 7.52 -12.98 2.66
CA LYS A 105 6.68 -12.47 3.74
C LYS A 105 6.01 -13.60 4.53
N SER A 106 5.44 -14.57 3.84
CA SER A 106 4.79 -15.74 4.47
C SER A 106 5.81 -16.62 5.20
N GLY A 107 7.08 -16.59 4.76
CA GLY A 107 8.24 -17.22 5.38
C GLY A 107 8.77 -16.50 6.61
N ASN A 108 8.19 -15.35 6.95
CA ASN A 108 8.67 -14.40 7.96
C ASN A 108 10.07 -13.83 7.67
N ASP A 109 10.53 -13.91 6.40
CA ASP A 109 11.70 -13.19 5.92
C ASP A 109 11.27 -11.81 5.41
N THR A 110 10.98 -10.94 6.38
CA THR A 110 10.49 -9.58 6.14
C THR A 110 11.48 -8.73 5.37
N LYS A 111 12.79 -8.95 5.55
CA LYS A 111 13.85 -8.24 4.82
C LYS A 111 13.88 -8.64 3.35
N ALA A 112 13.82 -9.94 3.05
CA ALA A 112 13.77 -10.39 1.66
C ALA A 112 12.49 -9.92 0.95
N ALA A 113 11.35 -9.92 1.64
CA ALA A 113 10.10 -9.37 1.09
C ALA A 113 10.21 -7.87 0.80
N GLU A 114 10.81 -7.10 1.71
CA GLU A 114 11.08 -5.68 1.55
C GLU A 114 11.97 -5.38 0.35
N GLU A 115 13.10 -6.08 0.21
CA GLU A 115 14.02 -5.93 -0.92
C GLU A 115 13.29 -6.12 -2.25
N VAL A 116 12.46 -7.16 -2.35
CA VAL A 116 11.70 -7.45 -3.56
C VAL A 116 10.61 -6.40 -3.82
N TRP A 117 9.84 -6.00 -2.82
CA TRP A 117 8.81 -4.97 -3.02
C TRP A 117 9.43 -3.61 -3.39
N ASN A 118 10.55 -3.23 -2.77
CA ASN A 118 11.29 -2.01 -3.16
C ASN A 118 11.76 -2.08 -4.61
N PHE A 119 12.24 -3.24 -5.06
CA PHE A 119 12.57 -3.45 -6.47
C PHE A 119 11.35 -3.30 -7.39
N ILE A 120 10.20 -3.89 -7.04
CA ILE A 120 8.96 -3.75 -7.83
C ILE A 120 8.54 -2.27 -7.92
N VAL A 121 8.63 -1.52 -6.81
CA VAL A 121 8.32 -0.08 -6.79
C VAL A 121 9.32 0.73 -7.63
N ALA A 122 10.61 0.37 -7.59
CA ALA A 122 11.63 1.03 -8.41
C ALA A 122 11.39 0.86 -9.91
N VAL A 123 11.02 -0.35 -10.34
CA VAL A 123 10.75 -0.66 -11.76
C VAL A 123 9.36 -0.20 -12.19
N THR A 124 8.37 -0.28 -11.29
CA THR A 124 6.98 0.12 -11.53
C THR A 124 6.47 1.00 -10.39
N PRO A 125 6.77 2.31 -10.39
CA PRO A 125 6.37 3.23 -9.32
C PRO A 125 4.86 3.39 -9.12
N SER A 126 4.05 2.93 -10.08
CA SER A 126 2.58 2.92 -9.98
C SER A 126 2.02 1.60 -9.46
N ASN A 127 2.85 0.64 -9.06
CA ASN A 127 2.41 -0.64 -8.50
C ASN A 127 1.91 -0.45 -7.06
N VAL A 128 0.65 -0.01 -6.94
CA VAL A 128 -0.02 0.25 -5.65
C VAL A 128 0.01 -0.97 -4.73
N THR A 129 -0.06 -2.19 -5.28
CA THR A 129 -0.01 -3.41 -4.47
C THR A 129 1.33 -3.59 -3.77
N ALA A 130 2.45 -3.36 -4.46
CA ALA A 130 3.79 -3.43 -3.84
C ALA A 130 3.98 -2.31 -2.81
N ILE A 131 3.52 -1.09 -3.13
CA ILE A 131 3.58 0.06 -2.22
C ILE A 131 2.76 -0.21 -0.94
N ASN A 132 1.52 -0.70 -1.07
CA ASN A 132 0.69 -1.05 0.07
C ASN A 132 1.31 -2.18 0.91
N ASN A 133 1.93 -3.18 0.28
CA ASN A 133 2.61 -4.24 1.01
C ASN A 133 3.81 -3.73 1.81
N LEU A 134 4.58 -2.77 1.28
CA LEU A 134 5.62 -2.07 2.04
C LEU A 134 5.00 -1.30 3.22
N GLY A 135 3.94 -0.52 3.00
CA GLY A 135 3.25 0.18 4.08
C GLY A 135 2.78 -0.76 5.19
N ARG A 136 2.18 -1.89 4.84
CA ARG A 136 1.77 -2.94 5.80
C ARG A 136 2.96 -3.56 6.53
N LEU A 137 4.06 -3.84 5.83
CA LEU A 137 5.28 -4.37 6.44
C LEU A 137 5.81 -3.40 7.51
N TYR A 138 5.90 -2.12 7.17
CA TYR A 138 6.35 -1.08 8.09
C TYR A 138 5.39 -0.87 9.27
N HIS A 139 4.07 -0.97 9.04
CA HIS A 139 3.05 -0.84 10.08
C HIS A 139 3.02 -2.04 11.03
N TYR A 140 2.95 -3.25 10.49
CA TYR A 140 2.63 -4.45 11.27
C TYR A 140 3.86 -5.20 11.74
N ASP A 141 4.91 -5.29 10.94
CA ASP A 141 6.11 -6.07 11.27
C ASP A 141 7.19 -5.22 11.94
N TYR A 142 7.57 -4.11 11.32
CA TYR A 142 8.65 -3.26 11.84
C TYR A 142 8.19 -2.24 12.88
N LYS A 143 6.89 -1.91 12.91
CA LYS A 143 6.32 -0.86 13.76
C LYS A 143 6.95 0.52 13.55
N ASP A 144 7.50 0.76 12.36
CA ASP A 144 7.99 2.07 11.94
C ASP A 144 6.85 2.78 11.21
N PHE A 145 6.05 3.47 12.03
CA PHE A 145 4.83 4.12 11.61
C PHE A 145 5.04 5.33 10.68
N PRO A 146 6.07 6.19 10.86
CA PRO A 146 6.38 7.23 9.88
C PRO A 146 6.59 6.66 8.48
N LYS A 147 7.36 5.58 8.33
CA LYS A 147 7.62 4.97 7.03
C LYS A 147 6.39 4.24 6.48
N ALA A 148 5.55 3.66 7.34
CA ALA A 148 4.24 3.14 6.94
C ALA A 148 3.33 4.24 6.35
N GLU A 149 3.24 5.40 7.01
CA GLU A 149 2.48 6.56 6.50
C GLU A 149 3.02 7.00 5.14
N GLU A 150 4.34 7.08 4.98
CA GLU A 150 4.97 7.44 3.70
C GLU A 150 4.51 6.53 2.57
N PHE A 151 4.59 5.20 2.74
CA PHE A 151 4.17 4.26 1.72
C PHE A 151 2.67 4.30 1.45
N PHE A 152 1.81 4.37 2.47
CA PHE A 152 0.38 4.46 2.21
C PHE A 152 -0.02 5.78 1.53
N ARG A 153 0.66 6.90 1.85
CA ARG A 153 0.49 8.16 1.12
C ARG A 153 1.01 8.08 -0.31
N GLN A 154 2.11 7.35 -0.55
CA GLN A 154 2.60 7.06 -1.90
C GLN A 154 1.59 6.22 -2.70
N ALA A 155 0.93 5.26 -2.07
CA ALA A 155 -0.11 4.46 -2.70
C ALA A 155 -1.31 5.31 -3.14
N LEU A 156 -1.74 6.26 -2.29
CA LEU A 156 -2.76 7.24 -2.65
C LEU A 156 -2.32 8.16 -3.78
N ALA A 157 -1.07 8.62 -3.78
CA ALA A 157 -0.54 9.44 -4.87
C ALA A 157 -0.48 8.68 -6.20
N ALA A 158 -0.13 7.38 -6.17
CA ALA A 158 -0.09 6.52 -7.34
C ALA A 158 -1.48 6.19 -7.89
N ASN A 159 -2.46 5.98 -7.01
CA ASN A 159 -3.85 5.76 -7.40
C ASN A 159 -4.83 6.22 -6.29
N PRO A 160 -5.39 7.43 -6.40
CA PRO A 160 -6.34 7.96 -5.44
C PRO A 160 -7.70 7.23 -5.44
N ASP A 161 -8.00 6.41 -6.44
CA ASP A 161 -9.25 5.64 -6.55
C ASP A 161 -9.16 4.25 -5.90
N ARG A 162 -8.16 4.04 -5.02
CA ARG A 162 -7.97 2.80 -4.27
C ARG A 162 -8.41 2.97 -2.81
N PRO A 163 -9.62 2.51 -2.44
CA PRO A 163 -10.13 2.52 -1.06
C PRO A 163 -9.15 1.99 0.00
N GLU A 164 -8.39 0.95 -0.35
CA GLU A 164 -7.50 0.25 0.56
C GLU A 164 -6.52 1.19 1.27
N ALA A 165 -5.86 2.11 0.56
CA ALA A 165 -4.85 2.98 1.17
C ALA A 165 -5.45 4.02 2.13
N TYR A 166 -6.70 4.45 1.92
CA TYR A 166 -7.43 5.29 2.88
C TYR A 166 -7.72 4.54 4.18
N ILE A 167 -8.12 3.26 4.08
CA ILE A 167 -8.40 2.42 5.24
C ILE A 167 -7.11 2.10 6.01
N GLU A 168 -6.03 1.77 5.31
CA GLU A 168 -4.73 1.51 5.95
C GLU A 168 -4.20 2.74 6.71
N LEU A 169 -4.30 3.95 6.13
CA LEU A 169 -3.94 5.18 6.82
C LEU A 169 -4.87 5.48 8.00
N PHE A 170 -6.17 5.25 7.84
CA PHE A 170 -7.12 5.42 8.94
C PHE A 170 -6.77 4.50 10.11
N ASP A 171 -6.53 3.22 9.85
CA ASP A 171 -6.19 2.24 10.88
C ASP A 171 -4.82 2.54 11.50
N LEU A 172 -3.84 2.95 10.70
CA LEU A 172 -2.56 3.46 11.19
C LEU A 172 -2.78 4.61 12.18
N TYR A 173 -3.54 5.64 11.81
CA TYR A 173 -3.76 6.82 12.66
C TYR A 173 -4.62 6.53 13.88
N ARG A 174 -5.61 5.67 13.74
CA ARG A 174 -6.53 5.32 14.82
C ARG A 174 -5.86 4.44 15.87
N TYR A 175 -5.04 3.48 15.44
CA TYR A 175 -4.59 2.39 16.32
C TYR A 175 -3.09 2.36 16.58
N SER A 176 -2.27 3.09 15.84
CA SER A 176 -0.81 2.95 15.95
C SER A 176 -0.03 4.27 16.00
N TYR A 177 -0.43 5.29 15.24
CA TYR A 177 0.35 6.51 15.04
C TYR A 177 -0.51 7.77 15.17
N LYS A 178 -0.01 8.86 15.75
CA LYS A 178 -0.75 10.15 15.80
C LYS A 178 -2.20 10.06 16.35
N LYS A 179 -2.46 9.17 17.32
CA LYS A 179 -3.81 8.88 17.86
C LYS A 179 -4.56 10.09 18.41
N ASP A 180 -3.83 11.04 19.01
CA ASP A 180 -4.37 12.25 19.63
C ASP A 180 -4.47 13.43 18.64
N THR A 181 -4.54 13.15 17.35
CA THR A 181 -4.65 14.15 16.28
C THR A 181 -5.93 13.96 15.45
N THR A 182 -6.18 14.87 14.52
CA THR A 182 -7.30 14.75 13.57
C THR A 182 -6.98 13.83 12.39
N ALA A 183 -5.77 13.28 12.28
CA ALA A 183 -5.32 12.58 11.07
C ALA A 183 -6.25 11.43 10.63
N ALA A 184 -6.79 10.66 11.57
CA ALA A 184 -7.76 9.60 11.30
C ALA A 184 -9.09 10.14 10.73
N VAL A 185 -9.56 11.29 11.25
CA VAL A 185 -10.76 11.96 10.75
C VAL A 185 -10.48 12.58 9.38
N ASP A 186 -9.34 13.23 9.22
CA ASP A 186 -8.97 13.94 7.99
C ASP A 186 -8.89 12.95 6.82
N ILE A 187 -8.26 11.79 7.00
CA ILE A 187 -8.13 10.79 5.93
C ILE A 187 -9.47 10.15 5.54
N LEU A 188 -10.36 9.90 6.51
CA LEU A 188 -11.70 9.40 6.20
C LEU A 188 -12.60 10.48 5.59
N THR A 189 -12.37 11.75 5.92
CA THR A 189 -13.07 12.88 5.29
C THR A 189 -12.65 12.99 3.83
N GLU A 190 -11.35 12.91 3.55
CA GLU A 190 -10.80 12.85 2.18
C GLU A 190 -11.42 11.67 1.39
N ALA A 191 -11.47 10.48 2.00
CA ALA A 191 -12.10 9.30 1.39
C ALA A 191 -13.60 9.52 1.12
N ALA A 192 -14.33 10.12 2.05
CA ALA A 192 -15.77 10.40 1.89
C ALA A 192 -16.04 11.41 0.76
N GLU A 193 -15.15 12.38 0.56
CA GLU A 193 -15.23 13.32 -0.57
C GLU A 193 -14.92 12.62 -1.90
N ARG A 194 -13.88 11.79 -1.94
CA ARG A 194 -13.48 11.06 -3.14
C ARG A 194 -14.52 10.04 -3.58
N PHE A 195 -15.11 9.34 -2.62
CA PHE A 195 -16.09 8.28 -2.85
C PHE A 195 -17.47 8.72 -2.34
N SER A 196 -17.96 9.85 -2.84
CA SER A 196 -19.18 10.52 -2.35
C SER A 196 -20.46 9.68 -2.43
N ASP A 197 -20.49 8.67 -3.30
CA ASP A 197 -21.62 7.75 -3.44
C ASP A 197 -21.47 6.49 -2.55
N SER A 198 -20.41 6.40 -1.74
CA SER A 198 -20.21 5.31 -0.78
C SER A 198 -20.63 5.75 0.63
N PRO A 199 -21.56 5.04 1.30
CA PRO A 199 -21.93 5.34 2.67
C PRO A 199 -20.83 4.96 3.69
N ASN A 200 -19.85 4.14 3.28
CA ASN A 200 -18.93 3.45 4.17
C ASN A 200 -18.02 4.41 4.97
N TYR A 201 -17.50 5.46 4.35
CA TYR A 201 -16.56 6.37 5.01
C TYR A 201 -17.25 7.27 6.04
N HIS A 202 -18.48 7.71 5.74
CA HIS A 202 -19.32 8.36 6.74
C HIS A 202 -19.73 7.38 7.86
N ALA A 203 -20.00 6.11 7.55
CA ALA A 203 -20.27 5.11 8.59
C ALA A 203 -19.04 4.89 9.50
N LEU A 204 -17.84 4.80 8.94
CA LEU A 204 -16.59 4.65 9.70
C LEU A 204 -16.29 5.88 10.58
N LEU A 205 -16.54 7.09 10.08
CA LEU A 205 -16.48 8.32 10.89
C LEU A 205 -17.49 8.30 12.04
N GLY A 206 -18.70 7.80 11.79
CA GLY A 206 -19.73 7.62 12.81
C GLY A 206 -19.27 6.66 13.93
N VAL A 207 -18.72 5.50 13.55
CA VAL A 207 -18.13 4.53 14.47
C VAL A 207 -16.98 5.15 15.26
N TYR A 208 -16.06 5.85 14.59
CA TYR A 208 -14.93 6.52 15.23
C TYR A 208 -15.39 7.51 16.30
N TYR A 209 -16.35 8.38 15.99
CA TYR A 209 -16.84 9.36 16.95
C TYR A 209 -17.66 8.75 18.09
N ARG A 210 -18.42 7.68 17.82
CA ARG A 210 -19.14 6.94 18.85
C ARG A 210 -18.15 6.35 19.85
N ASP A 211 -17.11 5.67 19.35
CA ASP A 211 -16.12 5.02 20.20
C ASP A 211 -15.30 6.06 21.00
N ALA A 212 -15.18 7.29 20.49
CA ALA A 212 -14.61 8.44 21.20
C ALA A 212 -15.58 9.14 22.18
N GLY A 213 -16.80 8.63 22.36
CA GLY A 213 -17.83 9.23 23.23
C GLY A 213 -18.46 10.52 22.69
N ARG A 214 -18.19 10.87 21.43
CA ARG A 214 -18.71 12.08 20.77
C ARG A 214 -20.00 11.78 20.01
N THR A 215 -21.03 11.39 20.75
CA THR A 215 -22.33 10.91 20.22
C THR A 215 -22.99 11.87 19.22
N GLY A 216 -22.88 13.18 19.45
CA GLY A 216 -23.43 14.19 18.51
C GLY A 216 -22.78 14.13 17.12
N LEU A 217 -21.44 14.02 17.07
CA LEU A 217 -20.71 13.87 15.80
C LEU A 217 -20.98 12.50 15.18
N ALA A 218 -21.06 11.44 15.98
CA ALA A 218 -21.42 10.11 15.50
C ALA A 218 -22.77 10.11 14.76
N ARG A 219 -23.78 10.76 15.35
CA ARG A 219 -25.12 10.89 14.76
C ARG A 219 -25.07 11.58 13.40
N ILE A 220 -24.38 12.72 13.30
CA ILE A 220 -24.23 13.47 12.05
C ILE A 220 -23.66 12.58 10.93
N HIS A 221 -22.61 11.81 11.24
CA HIS A 221 -21.96 10.96 10.24
C HIS A 221 -22.80 9.73 9.86
N PHE A 222 -23.48 9.08 10.81
CA PHE A 222 -24.42 8.00 10.48
C PHE A 222 -25.63 8.49 9.67
N GLU A 223 -26.16 9.68 9.94
CA GLU A 223 -27.26 10.27 9.16
C GLU A 223 -26.84 10.55 7.71
N LYS A 224 -25.62 11.07 7.50
CA LYS A 224 -25.04 11.25 6.16
C LYS A 224 -24.89 9.91 5.43
N ALA A 225 -24.30 8.91 6.09
CA ALA A 225 -24.16 7.57 5.53
C ALA A 225 -25.53 6.97 5.17
N LEU A 226 -26.53 7.14 6.03
CA LEU A 226 -27.89 6.62 5.81
C LEU A 226 -28.57 7.31 4.62
N SER A 227 -28.37 8.62 4.48
CA SER A 227 -28.87 9.38 3.32
C SER A 227 -28.27 8.86 2.01
N ILE A 228 -26.95 8.64 1.96
CA ILE A 228 -26.26 8.08 0.80
C ILE A 228 -26.77 6.66 0.50
N ALA A 229 -26.84 5.79 1.51
CA ALA A 229 -27.32 4.41 1.36
C ALA A 229 -28.74 4.35 0.79
N ARG A 230 -29.65 5.22 1.25
CA ARG A 230 -31.02 5.33 0.69
C ARG A 230 -31.00 5.79 -0.76
N LYS A 231 -30.17 6.78 -1.11
CA LYS A 231 -30.04 7.32 -2.47
C LYS A 231 -29.58 6.25 -3.45
N ILE A 232 -28.63 5.41 -3.06
CA ILE A 232 -28.08 4.34 -3.93
C ILE A 232 -28.87 3.02 -3.84
N GLY A 233 -29.85 2.92 -2.95
CA GLY A 233 -30.66 1.71 -2.77
C GLY A 233 -29.99 0.57 -1.99
N ASP A 234 -28.95 0.85 -1.20
CA ASP A 234 -28.29 -0.15 -0.36
C ASP A 234 -29.10 -0.42 0.92
N LEU A 235 -30.05 -1.36 0.81
CA LEU A 235 -30.97 -1.73 1.90
C LEU A 235 -30.25 -2.33 3.12
N ASN A 236 -29.12 -3.00 2.92
CA ASN A 236 -28.34 -3.58 4.01
C ASN A 236 -27.72 -2.48 4.87
N SER A 237 -27.04 -1.52 4.23
CA SER A 237 -26.50 -0.35 4.92
C SER A 237 -27.59 0.48 5.59
N VAL A 238 -28.76 0.64 4.96
CA VAL A 238 -29.91 1.32 5.58
C VAL A 238 -30.33 0.66 6.90
N SER A 239 -30.45 -0.67 6.91
CA SER A 239 -30.82 -1.43 8.10
C SER A 239 -29.78 -1.26 9.22
N THR A 240 -28.50 -1.48 8.89
CA THR A 240 -27.40 -1.35 9.84
C THR A 240 -27.31 0.07 10.42
N LEU A 241 -27.34 1.10 9.58
CA LEU A 241 -27.20 2.49 10.01
C LEU A 241 -28.40 2.98 10.83
N THR A 242 -29.62 2.50 10.53
CA THR A 242 -30.80 2.79 11.36
C THR A 242 -30.65 2.17 12.76
N SER A 243 -30.10 0.97 12.84
CA SER A 243 -29.80 0.32 14.12
C SER A 243 -28.74 1.08 14.90
N GLU A 244 -27.65 1.49 14.26
CA GLU A 244 -26.59 2.31 14.89
C GLU A 244 -27.15 3.62 15.45
N LEU A 245 -27.96 4.35 14.68
CA LEU A 245 -28.58 5.61 15.11
C LEU A 245 -29.53 5.47 16.31
N SER A 246 -30.16 4.30 16.44
CA SER A 246 -31.08 3.99 17.55
C SER A 246 -30.34 3.64 18.85
N ARG A 247 -29.06 3.28 18.76
CA ARG A 247 -28.20 2.93 19.89
C ARG A 247 -27.39 4.10 20.45
N LEU A 248 -27.29 5.21 19.70
CA LEU A 248 -26.65 6.45 20.09
C LEU A 248 -27.51 7.28 21.05
#